data_AF-A0A7C5WRU8-F1
#
_entry.id   AF-A0A7C5WRU8-F1
#
_cell.length_a   1.000
_cell.length_b   1.000
_cell.length_c   1.000
_cell.angle_alpha   90.00
_cell.angle_beta   90.00
_cell.angle_gamma   90.00
#
_symmetry.space_group_name_H-M   'P 1'
#
loop_
_entity.id
_entity.type
_entity.pdbx_description
1 polymer ?
#
loop_
_entity_poly.entity_id
_entity_poly.type
_entity_poly.pdbx_seq_one_letter_code
_entity_poly.pdbx_strand_id
1 'polypeptide(L)' 'MGNKINPIGFRLGITRDWESRWYSGKKGYAQLLEEDRKVRELIEN' A
#
# COMPACT_ATOMS: atom_id res chain seq x y z
N MET A 1 8.58 -4.50 28.29
CA MET A 1 7.97 -5.22 27.15
C MET A 1 8.31 -4.45 25.87
N GLY A 2 8.92 -5.11 24.87
CA GLY A 2 9.43 -4.43 23.67
C GLY A 2 8.37 -4.32 22.57
N ASN A 3 8.30 -3.15 21.93
CA ASN A 3 7.44 -2.92 20.78
C ASN A 3 8.00 -3.69 19.57
N LYS A 4 7.20 -4.61 19.01
CA LYS A 4 7.57 -5.36 17.79
C LYS A 4 7.04 -4.62 16.56
N ILE A 5 7.83 -4.60 15.49
CA ILE A 5 7.46 -4.01 14.20
C ILE A 5 6.49 -4.93 13.42
N ASN A 6 5.68 -4.34 12.54
CA ASN A 6 4.88 -5.12 11.59
C ASN A 6 5.80 -5.90 10.62
N PRO A 7 5.73 -7.24 10.58
CA PRO A 7 6.62 -8.06 9.76
C PRO A 7 6.37 -7.91 8.25
N ILE A 8 5.17 -7.47 7.83
CA ILE A 8 4.86 -7.23 6.42
C ILE A 8 5.63 -6.00 5.95
N GLY A 9 5.48 -4.88 6.66
CA GLY A 9 6.21 -3.64 6.36
C GLY A 9 7.72 -3.82 6.42
N PHE A 10 8.21 -4.61 7.39
CA PHE A 10 9.63 -4.89 7.53
C PHE A 10 10.24 -5.65 6.34
N ARG A 11 9.44 -6.40 5.57
CA ARG A 11 9.90 -7.21 4.43
C ARG A 11 9.58 -6.62 3.07
N LEU A 12 8.93 -5.45 3.02
CA LEU A 12 8.62 -4.76 1.76
C LEU A 12 9.89 -4.41 1.00
N GLY A 13 9.97 -4.81 -0.27
CA GLY A 13 11.12 -4.57 -1.15
C GLY A 13 12.31 -5.52 -0.96
N ILE A 14 12.24 -6.47 -0.02
CA ILE A 14 13.27 -7.52 0.17
C ILE A 14 12.73 -8.88 -0.21
N THR A 15 11.70 -9.35 0.52
CA THR A 15 11.10 -10.68 0.34
C THR A 15 9.64 -10.60 -0.04
N ARG A 16 8.98 -9.45 0.18
CA ARG A 16 7.60 -9.20 -0.22
C ARG A 16 7.52 -7.93 -1.06
N ASP A 17 6.72 -7.99 -2.12
CA ASP A 17 6.49 -6.86 -3.00
C ASP A 17 5.30 -6.00 -2.56
N TRP A 18 5.22 -4.82 -3.18
CA TRP A 18 4.05 -3.93 -3.09
C TRP A 18 2.81 -4.59 -3.70
N GLU A 19 1.68 -4.42 -3.01
CA GLU A 19 0.38 -4.90 -3.46
C GLU A 19 -0.22 -4.01 -4.56
N SER A 20 -0.05 -2.68 -4.46
CA SER A 20 -0.37 -1.75 -5.55
C SER A 20 0.91 -1.28 -6.22
N ARG A 21 1.07 -1.61 -7.51
CA ARG A 21 2.24 -1.25 -8.32
C ARG A 21 1.83 -0.28 -9.43
N TRP A 22 1.94 1.00 -9.15
CA TRP A 22 1.70 2.07 -10.11
C TRP A 22 2.59 3.28 -9.80
N TYR A 23 2.77 4.17 -10.77
CA TYR A 23 3.55 5.39 -10.61
C TYR A 23 2.69 6.60 -10.94
N SER A 24 2.86 7.67 -10.16
CA SER A 24 2.22 8.96 -10.42
C SER A 24 3.18 10.09 -10.09
N GLY A 25 3.07 11.19 -10.84
CA GLY A 25 3.69 12.45 -10.44
C GLY A 25 3.07 13.02 -9.15
N LYS A 26 3.76 13.99 -8.55
CA LYS A 26 3.40 14.60 -7.26
C LYS A 26 1.96 15.12 -7.17
N LYS A 27 1.39 15.60 -8.29
CA LYS A 27 0.03 16.16 -8.34
C LYS A 27 -1.07 15.09 -8.38
N GLY A 28 -0.79 13.91 -8.94
CA GLY A 28 -1.80 12.86 -9.15
C GLY A 28 -1.80 11.74 -8.10
N TYR A 29 -0.78 11.68 -7.25
CA TYR A 29 -0.59 10.56 -6.33
C TYR A 29 -1.74 10.40 -5.33
N ALA A 30 -2.20 11.52 -4.75
CA ALA A 30 -3.28 11.49 -3.77
C ALA A 30 -4.61 10.99 -4.35
N GLN A 31 -4.92 11.37 -5.60
CA GLN A 31 -6.13 10.93 -6.27
C GLN A 31 -6.09 9.43 -6.56
N LEU A 32 -4.99 8.95 -7.15
CA LEU A 32 -4.82 7.53 -7.47
C LEU A 32 -4.82 6.64 -6.22
N LEU A 33 -4.27 7.12 -5.10
CA LEU A 33 -4.32 6.40 -3.83
C LEU A 33 -5.76 6.28 -3.29
N GLU A 34 -6.55 7.34 -3.40
CA GLU A 34 -7.95 7.34 -2.95
C GLU A 34 -8.82 6.42 -3.83
N GLU A 35 -8.57 6.40 -5.14
CA GLU A 35 -9.22 5.47 -6.07
C GLU A 35 -8.83 4.01 -5.76
N ASP A 36 -7.56 3.72 -5.51
CA ASP A 36 -7.07 2.39 -5.13
C ASP A 36 -7.73 1.89 -3.84
N ARG A 37 -7.86 2.76 -2.83
CA ARG A 37 -8.56 2.42 -1.58
C ARG A 37 -10.03 2.05 -1.82
N LYS A 38 -10.74 2.87 -2.62
CA LYS A 38 -12.16 2.63 -2.94
C LYS A 38 -12.36 1.32 -3.69
N VAL A 39 -11.49 1.02 -4.66
CA VAL A 39 -11.56 -0.25 -5.41
C VAL A 39 -11.35 -1.45 -4.50
N ARG A 40 -10.37 -1.38 -3.58
CA ARG A 40 -10.13 -2.46 -2.60
C ARG A 40 -11.33 -2.67 -1.66
N GLU A 41 -11.89 -1.59 -1.14
CA GLU A 41 -13.07 -1.63 -0.27
C GLU A 41 -14.31 -2.20 -0.97
N LEU A 42 -14.47 -1.95 -2.27
CA LEU A 42 -15.55 -2.52 -3.08
C LEU A 42 -15.39 -4.02 -3.37
N ILE A 43 -14.15 -4.53 -3.39
CA ILE A 43 -13.86 -5.95 -3.68
C ILE A 43 -13.90 -6.80 -2.40
N GLU A 44 -13.59 -6.20 -1.24
CA GLU A 44 -13.58 -6.89 0.05
C GLU A 44 -14.98 -7.03 0.69
N ASN A 45 -15.97 -6.27 0.19
CA ASN A 45 -17.40 -6.41 0.50
C ASN A 45 -18.13 -7.30 -0.50
#